data_AF-A0A1U7IN84-F1
#
_entry.id   AF-A0A1U7IN84-F1
#
_cell.length_a   1.000
_cell.length_b   1.000
_cell.length_c   1.000
_cell.angle_alpha   90.00
_cell.angle_beta   90.00
_cell.angle_gamma   90.00
#
_symmetry.space_group_name_H-M   'P 1'
#
loop_
_entity.id
_entity.type
_entity.pdbx_description
1 polymer ?
#
loop_
_entity_poly.entity_id
_entity_poly.type
_entity_poly.pdbx_seq_one_letter_code
_entity_poly.pdbx_strand_id
1 'polypeptide(L)'
;MATISNQVLTLSDMVENGVNMVRVEIKYDVTFNTTEEFLQSIGFKFQEIIQILGVDAGSIIDQILLDKFMPVQNITVPAGGGTVSRKRTGKVSRAFLQEDPAAGDADEIRCSIQILPAAATEFTPVVSIAG
;
A
#
# COMPACT_ATOMS: atom_id res chain seq x y z
N MET A 1 -10.78 -13.41 4.20
CA MET A 1 -9.73 -12.42 4.47
C MET A 1 -8.98 -12.19 3.18
N ALA A 2 -8.84 -10.93 2.78
CA ALA A 2 -8.13 -10.57 1.56
C ALA A 2 -6.73 -11.19 1.56
N THR A 3 -6.35 -11.83 0.46
CA THR A 3 -5.04 -12.47 0.32
C THR A 3 -4.19 -11.68 -0.67
N ILE A 4 -2.96 -11.38 -0.28
CA ILE A 4 -1.98 -10.68 -1.13
C ILE A 4 -1.07 -11.71 -1.78
N SER A 5 -0.80 -11.57 -3.08
CA SER A 5 0.10 -12.42 -3.84
C SER A 5 0.86 -11.63 -4.89
N ASN A 6 1.87 -12.26 -5.50
CA ASN A 6 2.67 -11.68 -6.60
C ASN A 6 3.28 -10.31 -6.28
N GLN A 7 3.64 -10.12 -5.00
CA GLN A 7 4.26 -8.88 -4.55
C GLN A 7 5.65 -8.72 -5.15
N VAL A 8 5.88 -7.58 -5.80
CA VAL A 8 7.15 -7.20 -6.41
C VAL A 8 7.43 -5.75 -6.05
N LEU A 9 8.61 -5.51 -5.48
CA LEU A 9 9.20 -4.19 -5.29
C LEU A 9 10.26 -4.00 -6.37
N THR A 10 10.22 -2.88 -7.08
CA THR A 10 11.20 -2.52 -8.10
C THR A 10 11.68 -1.10 -7.88
N LEU A 11 12.99 -0.92 -7.89
CA LEU A 11 13.65 0.37 -7.79
C LEU A 11 14.32 0.68 -9.13
N SER A 12 14.13 1.89 -9.63
CA SER A 12 14.80 2.32 -10.86
C SER A 12 15.25 3.76 -10.81
N ASP A 13 16.45 3.99 -11.33
CA ASP A 13 17.04 5.32 -11.41
C ASP A 13 16.24 6.20 -12.37
N MET A 14 16.03 7.45 -11.96
CA MET A 14 15.41 8.45 -12.80
C MET A 14 15.99 9.84 -12.52
N VAL A 15 15.79 10.75 -13.48
CA VAL A 15 16.14 12.15 -13.33
C VAL A 15 14.86 12.96 -13.43
N GLU A 16 14.61 13.82 -12.45
CA GLU A 16 13.50 14.77 -12.46
C GLU A 16 14.05 16.17 -12.22
N ASN A 17 13.80 17.08 -13.17
CA ASN A 17 14.30 18.46 -13.11
C ASN A 17 15.82 18.58 -12.88
N GLY A 18 16.61 17.64 -13.42
CA GLY A 18 18.06 17.60 -13.27
C GLY A 18 18.55 17.01 -11.94
N VAL A 19 17.65 16.49 -11.10
CA VAL A 19 17.98 15.83 -9.83
C VAL A 19 17.84 14.32 -9.99
N ASN A 20 18.86 13.58 -9.55
CA ASN A 20 18.83 12.13 -9.50
C ASN A 20 17.86 11.67 -8.40
N MET A 21 16.87 10.88 -8.77
CA MET A 21 15.87 10.29 -7.90
C MET A 21 15.74 8.80 -8.19
N VAL A 22 15.11 8.07 -7.27
CA VAL A 22 14.75 6.67 -7.44
C VAL A 22 13.24 6.58 -7.55
N ARG A 23 12.76 5.89 -8.58
CA ARG A 23 11.37 5.45 -8.68
C ARG A 23 11.20 4.18 -7.88
N VAL A 24 10.26 4.22 -6.93
CA VAL A 24 9.83 3.05 -6.16
C VAL A 24 8.53 2.55 -6.77
N GLU A 25 8.52 1.31 -7.26
CA GLU A 25 7.33 0.67 -7.81
C GLU A 25 6.97 -0.58 -7.01
N ILE A 26 5.71 -0.64 -6.55
CA ILE A 26 5.15 -1.79 -5.85
C ILE A 26 4.02 -2.35 -6.68
N LYS A 27 4.13 -3.62 -7.05
CA LYS A 27 3.08 -4.38 -7.73
C LYS A 27 2.66 -5.53 -6.86
N TYR A 28 1.37 -5.83 -6.84
CA TYR A 28 0.84 -6.99 -6.17
C TYR A 28 -0.59 -7.26 -6.64
N ASP A 29 -1.09 -8.45 -6.37
CA ASP A 29 -2.48 -8.81 -6.54
C ASP A 29 -3.13 -8.97 -5.16
N VAL A 30 -4.36 -8.46 -5.02
CA VAL A 30 -5.20 -8.75 -3.86
C VAL A 30 -6.41 -9.54 -4.30
N THR A 31 -6.64 -10.69 -3.67
CA THR A 31 -7.82 -11.53 -3.91
C THR A 31 -8.79 -11.41 -2.74
N PHE A 32 -10.00 -10.98 -3.06
CA PHE A 32 -11.14 -10.91 -2.15
C PHE A 32 -12.08 -12.09 -2.39
N ASN A 33 -12.80 -12.49 -1.35
CA ASN A 33 -13.88 -13.46 -1.45
C ASN A 33 -15.24 -12.79 -1.26
N THR A 34 -16.30 -13.59 -1.30
CA THR A 34 -17.70 -13.13 -1.15
C THR A 34 -17.99 -12.50 0.21
N THR A 35 -17.22 -12.83 1.26
CA THR A 35 -17.34 -12.18 2.57
C THR A 35 -16.91 -10.72 2.49
N GLU A 36 -15.80 -10.41 1.81
CA GLU A 36 -15.38 -9.01 1.66
C GLU A 36 -16.33 -8.21 0.77
N GLU A 37 -16.89 -8.83 -0.27
CA GLU A 37 -17.96 -8.21 -1.06
C GLU A 37 -19.18 -7.88 -0.19
N PHE A 38 -19.63 -8.84 0.64
CA PHE A 38 -20.73 -8.62 1.55
C PHE A 38 -20.45 -7.47 2.52
N LEU A 39 -19.26 -7.43 3.12
CA LEU A 39 -18.84 -6.35 4.01
C LEU A 39 -18.87 -5.00 3.29
N GLN A 40 -18.42 -4.94 2.04
CA GLN A 40 -18.52 -3.74 1.23
C GLN A 40 -19.97 -3.32 0.98
N SER A 41 -20.88 -4.27 0.72
CA SER A 41 -22.29 -4.00 0.47
C SER A 41 -23.01 -3.37 1.66
N ILE A 42 -22.55 -3.67 2.88
CA ILE A 42 -23.08 -3.08 4.12
C ILE A 42 -22.31 -1.83 4.56
N GLY A 43 -21.41 -1.31 3.72
CA GLY A 43 -20.75 -0.02 3.93
C GLY A 43 -19.30 -0.07 4.42
N PHE A 44 -18.65 -1.23 4.53
CA PHE A 44 -17.20 -1.25 4.76
C PHE A 44 -16.44 -0.83 3.50
N LYS A 45 -15.26 -0.25 3.70
CA LYS A 45 -14.26 0.00 2.67
C LYS A 45 -13.05 -0.89 2.95
N PHE A 46 -12.30 -1.24 1.91
CA PHE A 46 -11.04 -1.94 2.08
C PHE A 46 -9.91 -0.98 1.76
N GLN A 47 -9.03 -0.75 2.73
CA GLN A 47 -7.92 0.18 2.62
C GLN A 47 -6.61 -0.55 2.39
N GLU A 48 -5.90 -0.15 1.34
CA GLU A 48 -4.50 -0.45 1.09
C GLU A 48 -3.63 0.48 1.92
N ILE A 49 -2.82 -0.12 2.79
CA ILE A 49 -1.79 0.57 3.56
C ILE A 49 -0.45 -0.04 3.15
N ILE A 50 0.44 0.81 2.66
CA ILE A 50 1.80 0.43 2.27
C ILE A 50 2.76 1.12 3.21
N GLN A 51 3.68 0.34 3.79
CA GLN A 51 4.74 0.84 4.66
C GLN A 51 6.09 0.49 4.05
N ILE A 52 7.00 1.45 4.03
CA ILE A 52 8.40 1.22 3.68
C ILE A 52 9.22 1.11 4.96
N LEU A 53 10.07 0.11 5.01
CA LEU A 53 10.89 -0.24 6.16
C LEU A 53 12.35 -0.30 5.73
N GLY A 54 13.28 0.04 6.61
CA GLY A 54 14.69 -0.29 6.44
C GLY A 54 14.91 -1.79 6.43
N VAL A 55 16.03 -2.22 5.84
CA VAL A 55 16.44 -3.62 5.86
C VAL A 55 17.00 -3.99 7.22
N ASP A 56 17.71 -3.07 7.88
CA ASP A 56 18.26 -3.30 9.21
C ASP A 56 17.26 -2.95 10.32
N ALA A 57 17.43 -3.64 11.44
CA ALA A 57 16.50 -3.54 12.54
C ALA A 57 16.72 -2.21 13.28
N GLY A 58 15.77 -1.30 13.13
CA GLY A 58 15.64 -0.14 14.02
C GLY A 58 16.10 1.20 13.46
N SER A 59 16.61 1.28 12.22
CA SER A 59 16.69 2.58 11.57
C SER A 59 15.40 2.85 10.80
N ILE A 60 14.71 3.86 11.28
CA ILE A 60 13.60 4.44 10.55
C ILE A 60 14.25 5.23 9.42
N ILE A 61 14.31 4.62 8.23
CA ILE A 61 14.38 5.43 7.01
C ILE A 61 13.22 6.42 7.08
N ASP A 62 13.49 7.72 6.88
CA ASP A 62 12.59 8.85 7.17
C ASP A 62 11.12 8.56 6.79
N GLN A 63 10.42 7.87 7.71
CA GLN A 63 9.16 7.15 7.42
C GLN A 63 8.08 8.15 7.05
N ILE A 64 8.20 9.38 7.52
CA ILE A 64 7.23 10.44 7.29
C ILE A 64 7.27 10.92 5.83
N LEU A 65 8.45 11.05 5.23
CA LEU A 65 8.59 11.38 3.82
C LEU A 65 8.19 10.21 2.93
N LEU A 66 8.47 8.98 3.40
CA LEU A 66 8.13 7.76 2.70
C LEU A 66 6.60 7.46 2.73
N ASP A 67 5.95 7.55 3.88
CA ASP A 67 4.50 7.33 4.02
C ASP A 67 3.68 8.37 3.24
N LYS A 68 4.22 9.58 3.03
CA LYS A 68 3.59 10.60 2.19
C LYS A 68 3.57 10.24 0.70
N PHE A 69 4.50 9.43 0.19
CA PHE A 69 4.48 9.05 -1.23
C PHE A 69 3.57 7.85 -1.53
N MET A 70 3.26 7.02 -0.54
CA MET A 70 2.27 5.93 -0.64
C MET A 70 1.05 6.20 0.23
N PRO A 71 0.21 7.20 -0.13
CA PRO A 71 -1.01 7.45 0.64
C PRO A 71 -1.90 6.20 0.65
N VAL A 72 -2.63 6.04 1.75
CA VAL A 72 -3.67 5.01 1.89
C VAL A 72 -4.69 5.16 0.76
N GLN A 73 -5.06 4.05 0.13
CA GLN A 73 -6.06 4.03 -0.93
C GLN A 73 -7.16 3.03 -0.66
N ASN A 74 -8.39 3.38 -1.03
CA ASN A 74 -9.49 2.41 -1.00
C ASN A 74 -9.38 1.49 -2.22
N ILE A 75 -9.71 0.21 -2.01
CA ILE A 75 -9.87 -0.80 -3.05
C ILE A 75 -11.35 -1.18 -3.10
N THR A 76 -11.93 -1.11 -4.30
CA THR A 76 -13.27 -1.64 -4.56
C THR A 76 -13.18 -3.15 -4.74
N VAL A 77 -13.94 -3.89 -3.94
CA VAL A 77 -14.08 -5.34 -4.07
C VAL A 77 -14.94 -5.64 -5.31
N PRO A 78 -14.48 -6.49 -6.25
CA PRO A 78 -15.27 -6.91 -7.39
C PRO A 78 -16.53 -7.71 -6.98
N ALA A 79 -17.57 -7.67 -7.81
CA ALA A 79 -18.78 -8.44 -7.59
C ALA A 79 -18.51 -9.96 -7.65
N GLY A 80 -19.04 -10.72 -6.70
CA GLY A 80 -18.72 -12.12 -6.46
C GLY A 80 -17.37 -12.37 -5.78
N GLY A 81 -16.66 -11.31 -5.38
CA GLY A 81 -15.23 -11.37 -5.02
C GLY A 81 -14.33 -11.38 -6.26
N GLY A 82 -13.05 -11.65 -6.06
CA GLY A 82 -12.07 -11.77 -7.14
C GLY A 82 -10.77 -11.04 -6.88
N THR A 83 -9.90 -11.07 -7.90
CA THR A 83 -8.55 -10.52 -7.84
C THR A 83 -8.49 -9.12 -8.46
N VAL A 84 -7.84 -8.20 -7.76
CA VAL A 84 -7.52 -6.86 -8.24
C VAL A 84 -6.00 -6.70 -8.30
N SER A 85 -5.48 -6.47 -9.50
CA SER A 85 -4.07 -6.13 -9.68
C SER A 85 -3.83 -4.66 -9.33
N ARG A 86 -2.75 -4.43 -8.59
CA ARG A 86 -2.39 -3.11 -8.05
C ARG A 86 -0.97 -2.74 -8.50
N LYS A 87 -0.81 -1.46 -8.81
CA LYS A 87 0.49 -0.84 -9.12
C LYS A 87 0.55 0.51 -8.44
N ARG A 88 1.53 0.68 -7.56
CA ARG A 88 1.79 1.92 -6.84
C ARG A 88 3.18 2.41 -7.19
N THR A 89 3.31 3.71 -7.43
CA THR A 89 4.59 4.32 -7.82
C THR A 89 4.85 5.56 -6.99
N GLY A 90 6.06 5.66 -6.47
CA GLY A 90 6.60 6.82 -5.77
C GLY A 90 7.92 7.26 -6.36
N LYS A 91 8.35 8.46 -5.97
CA LYS A 91 9.66 9.00 -6.29
C LYS A 91 10.26 9.56 -5.03
N VAL A 92 11.53 9.27 -4.82
CA VAL A 92 12.26 9.71 -3.63
C VAL A 92 13.74 9.91 -3.98
N SER A 93 14.44 10.77 -3.23
CA SER A 93 15.90 10.84 -3.36
C SER A 93 16.52 9.51 -2.92
N ARG A 94 17.58 9.07 -3.63
CA ARG A 94 18.33 7.87 -3.26
C ARG A 94 18.85 7.92 -1.82
N ALA A 95 19.20 9.11 -1.32
CA ALA A 95 19.69 9.26 0.05
C ALA A 95 18.68 8.82 1.12
N PHE A 96 17.37 8.84 0.80
CA PHE A 96 16.32 8.33 1.69
C PHE A 96 16.05 6.83 1.50
N LEU A 97 16.81 6.11 0.68
CA LEU A 97 16.68 4.65 0.53
C LEU A 97 17.89 3.91 1.12
N GLN A 98 18.86 4.64 1.65
CA GLN A 98 20.14 4.14 2.12
C GLN A 98 20.11 4.22 3.65
N GLU A 99 20.11 3.07 4.31
CA GLU A 99 20.11 2.99 5.76
C GLU A 99 21.54 3.17 6.29
N ASP A 100 22.48 2.45 5.68
CA ASP A 100 23.90 2.68 5.81
C ASP A 100 24.57 2.85 4.42
N PRO A 101 25.42 3.88 4.22
CA PRO A 101 26.07 4.07 2.93
C PRO A 101 27.40 3.29 2.88
N ALA A 102 27.33 1.96 2.90
CA ALA A 102 28.46 1.10 2.55
C ALA A 102 28.54 0.86 1.03
N ALA A 103 29.77 0.73 0.51
CA ALA A 103 29.97 0.46 -0.91
C ALA A 103 29.44 -0.94 -1.28
N GLY A 104 28.38 -0.97 -2.10
CA GLY A 104 27.74 -2.21 -2.54
C GLY A 104 26.42 -2.53 -1.84
N ASP A 105 26.03 -1.73 -0.84
CA ASP A 105 24.79 -1.90 -0.09
C ASP A 105 23.78 -0.79 -0.42
N ALA A 106 23.36 -0.78 -1.70
CA ALA A 106 22.44 0.25 -2.16
C ALA A 106 20.99 -0.19 -2.02
N ASP A 107 20.16 0.76 -1.58
CA ASP A 107 18.71 0.69 -1.62
C ASP A 107 18.13 -0.38 -0.67
N GLU A 108 18.54 -0.28 0.59
CA GLU A 108 18.27 -1.18 1.73
C GLU A 108 16.86 -1.02 2.29
N ILE A 109 15.84 -1.25 1.45
CA ILE A 109 14.44 -1.11 1.86
C ILE A 109 13.64 -2.39 1.67
N ARG A 110 12.62 -2.56 2.51
CA ARG A 110 11.55 -3.55 2.39
C ARG A 110 10.20 -2.84 2.33
N CYS A 111 9.20 -3.54 1.83
CA CYS A 111 7.83 -3.05 1.77
C CYS A 111 6.89 -4.01 2.49
N SER A 112 6.00 -3.47 3.32
CA SER A 112 4.87 -4.18 3.91
C SER A 112 3.57 -3.68 3.30
N ILE A 113 2.69 -4.59 2.93
CA ILE A 113 1.39 -4.29 2.33
C ILE A 113 0.33 -4.87 3.24
N GLN A 114 -0.64 -4.06 3.63
CA GLN A 114 -1.78 -4.47 4.44
C GLN A 114 -3.08 -4.05 3.77
N ILE A 115 -4.06 -4.95 3.81
CA ILE A 115 -5.44 -4.68 3.38
C ILE A 115 -6.33 -4.77 4.61
N LEU A 116 -6.84 -3.64 5.08
CA LEU A 116 -7.68 -3.57 6.27
C LEU A 116 -9.11 -3.15 5.93
N PRO A 117 -10.13 -3.79 6.52
CA PRO A 117 -11.48 -3.25 6.48
C PRO A 117 -11.54 -1.98 7.32
N ALA A 118 -12.03 -0.90 6.74
CA ALA A 118 -12.32 0.37 7.40
C ALA A 118 -13.83 0.61 7.35
N ALA A 119 -14.44 0.85 8.51
CA ALA A 119 -15.84 1.27 8.57
C ALA A 119 -16.05 2.53 7.73
N ALA A 120 -17.15 2.60 6.96
CA ALA A 120 -17.59 3.91 6.48
C ALA A 120 -17.88 4.79 7.69
N THR A 121 -17.42 6.04 7.64
CA THR A 121 -17.64 7.05 8.67
C THR A 121 -19.13 7.35 8.91
N GLU A 122 -20.03 6.84 8.07
CA GLU A 122 -21.47 7.01 8.18
C GLU A 122 -22.17 5.66 8.02
N PHE A 123 -22.30 4.93 9.13
CA PHE A 123 -23.44 4.03 9.28
C PHE A 123 -24.60 4.90 9.75
N THR A 124 -25.52 5.25 8.85
CA THR A 124 -26.84 5.73 9.29
C THR A 124 -27.64 4.48 9.62
N PRO A 125 -27.86 4.13 10.90
CA PRO A 125 -28.69 2.98 11.23
C PRO A 125 -30.12 3.27 10.76
N VAL A 126 -30.53 2.68 9.65
CA VAL A 126 -31.94 2.68 9.23
C VAL A 126 -32.60 1.50 9.92
N VAL A 127 -33.28 1.78 11.03
CA VAL A 127 -34.22 0.83 11.63
C VAL A 127 -35.58 1.07 10.98
N SER A 128 -36.00 0.19 10.07
CA SER A 128 -37.40 0.14 9.65
C SER A 128 -38.14 -0.84 10.57
N ILE A 129 -39.08 -0.31 11.36
CA ILE A 129 -40.02 -1.10 12.14
C ILE A 129 -41.34 -1.07 11.36
N ALA A 130 -41.81 -2.23 10.90
CA ALA A 130 -43.16 -2.37 10.39
C ALA A 130 -44.10 -2.65 11.57
N GLY A 131 -45.20 -1.90 11.64
CA GLY A 131 -46.35 -2.17 12.52
C GLY A 131 -47.47 -2.86 11.78
#